data_AF-A0AAW8JDY4-F1
#
_entry.id   AF-A0AAW8JDY4-F1
#
_cell.length_a   1.000
_cell.length_b   1.000
_cell.length_c   1.000
_cell.angle_alpha   90.00
_cell.angle_beta   90.00
_cell.angle_gamma   90.00
#
_symmetry.space_group_name_H-M   'P 1'
#
loop_
_entity.id
_entity.type
_entity.pdbx_description
1 polymer ?
#
loop_
_entity_poly.entity_id
_entity_poly.type
_entity_poly.pdbx_seq_one_letter_code
_entity_poly.pdbx_strand_id
1 'polypeptide(L)'
;MPNLISAQEAFNAVVAGKHVLCRAVGELMDFDDLDRFPATIFAKPGYEFCIKIETIEVAGIAFTKPLTLDEYQDGQKVYVICTYSPSIYVFSFKTDALIKSIDSGFVQRDEENARLQLKALSKVLGRELTIDCSLIPLGAEEKIKSSRKPRTKKEAATVVDAPNDVVIEAFKATTPDNVKIETSGEIIVKQDNIVSFDSVKADMKIEKSLRDRIATAEKIEDLEALLPELKKLHGESGHTVMTAYEQKSQKLKASESLDIDKLKDLTLAAEEALTENQVKSKALKASFQTELSRSQNVLTVENVISSINKNEDLTQEDKADLLKLGDLRKKDIVNAEYDEKLENLMYRASIAETPAEANAQIRYTKGWTEAQLAPLHRAISKRLTELNKDSVSDPAPSLMRDIQNAQDLTTLDALEIDVSSRAPDMQKVLMAEIVKRRFELENM
;
A
#
# COMPACT_ATOMS: atom_id res chain seq x y z
N MET A 1 10.94 26.73 2.41
CA MET A 1 10.70 27.70 3.50
C MET A 1 10.84 26.95 4.81
N PRO A 2 11.70 27.38 5.74
CA PRO A 2 11.82 26.72 7.04
C PRO A 2 10.49 26.84 7.79
N ASN A 3 10.01 25.72 8.32
CA ASN A 3 8.79 25.70 9.11
C ASN A 3 9.10 26.39 10.45
N LEU A 4 8.62 27.63 10.61
CA LEU A 4 8.85 28.43 11.81
C LEU A 4 8.11 27.81 12.99
N ILE A 5 8.78 27.73 14.13
CA ILE A 5 8.22 27.21 15.38
C ILE A 5 8.24 28.27 16.46
N SER A 6 7.33 28.16 17.42
CA SER A 6 7.28 29.04 18.59
C SER A 6 8.50 28.83 19.49
N ALA A 7 8.80 29.83 20.34
CA ALA A 7 9.89 29.72 21.32
C ALA A 7 9.70 28.52 22.28
N GLN A 8 8.44 28.20 22.63
CA GLN A 8 8.11 27.05 23.47
C GLN A 8 8.40 25.72 22.76
N GLU A 9 7.99 25.60 21.49
CA GLU A 9 8.28 24.41 20.67
C GLU A 9 9.77 24.25 20.40
N ALA A 10 10.48 25.37 20.19
CA ALA A 10 11.92 25.39 20.01
C ALA A 10 12.64 24.87 21.26
N PHE A 11 12.23 25.33 22.43
CA PHE A 11 12.76 24.83 23.70
C PHE A 11 12.48 23.32 23.88
N ASN A 12 11.24 22.88 23.61
CA ASN A 12 10.87 21.47 23.69
C ASN A 12 11.67 20.61 22.69
N ALA A 13 11.93 21.12 21.49
CA ALA A 13 12.74 20.45 20.47
C ALA A 13 14.20 20.29 20.92
N VAL A 14 14.80 21.32 21.54
CA VAL A 14 16.15 21.24 22.13
C VAL A 14 16.19 20.20 23.25
N VAL A 15 15.18 20.17 24.14
CA VAL A 15 15.07 19.17 25.21
C VAL A 15 14.93 17.75 24.65
N ALA A 16 14.24 17.59 23.52
CA ALA A 16 14.13 16.33 22.80
C ALA A 16 15.40 15.97 21.98
N GLY A 17 16.48 16.74 22.10
CA GLY A 17 17.74 16.51 21.40
C GLY A 17 17.72 16.88 19.91
N LYS A 18 16.71 17.62 19.45
CA LYS A 18 16.64 18.10 18.06
C LYS A 18 17.48 19.36 17.88
N HIS A 19 18.09 19.48 16.71
CA HIS A 19 18.92 20.63 16.36
C HIS A 19 18.05 21.82 15.95
N VAL A 20 18.03 22.88 16.75
CA VAL A 20 17.24 24.10 16.49
C VAL A 20 18.16 25.22 16.03
N LEU A 21 17.69 26.04 15.09
CA LEU A 21 18.37 27.26 14.63
C LEU A 21 17.55 28.49 15.00
N CYS A 22 18.21 29.63 15.16
CA CYS A 22 17.61 30.90 15.53
C CYS A 22 18.03 32.03 14.59
N ARG A 23 17.16 33.03 14.46
CA ARG A 23 17.44 34.30 13.78
C ARG A 23 16.69 35.44 14.46
N ALA A 24 17.22 36.66 14.41
CA ALA A 24 16.48 37.87 14.80
C ALA A 24 15.38 38.23 13.78
N VAL A 25 14.20 38.59 14.26
CA VAL A 25 13.04 38.98 13.42
C VAL A 25 13.38 40.22 12.59
N GLY A 26 13.18 40.13 11.28
CA GLY A 26 13.38 41.26 10.36
C GLY A 26 14.80 41.41 9.80
N GLU A 27 15.74 40.57 10.22
CA GLU A 27 17.06 40.49 9.57
C GLU A 27 17.01 39.58 8.34
N LEU A 28 17.67 40.02 7.25
CA LEU A 28 17.82 39.23 6.02
C LEU A 28 18.81 38.06 6.16
N MET A 29 19.39 37.86 7.35
CA MET A 29 20.37 36.82 7.60
C MET A 29 19.73 35.42 7.57
N ASP A 30 20.57 34.40 7.38
CA ASP A 30 20.18 33.01 7.48
C ASP A 30 20.04 32.57 8.95
N PHE A 31 19.36 31.45 9.16
CA PHE A 31 19.24 30.81 10.47
C PHE A 31 20.60 30.29 10.94
N ASP A 32 20.94 30.54 12.20
CA ASP A 32 22.24 30.20 12.77
C ASP A 32 22.10 29.36 14.05
N ASP A 33 23.19 28.74 14.46
CA ASP A 33 23.22 27.84 15.61
C ASP A 33 22.91 28.60 16.92
N LEU A 34 22.16 27.95 17.83
CA LEU A 34 21.74 28.56 19.10
C LEU A 34 22.92 29.04 19.96
N ASP A 35 24.09 28.43 19.81
CA ASP A 35 25.31 28.78 20.56
C ASP A 35 25.80 30.20 20.29
N ARG A 36 25.36 30.83 19.19
CA ARG A 36 25.70 32.21 18.84
C ARG A 36 24.77 33.24 19.48
N PHE A 37 23.74 32.79 20.19
CA PHE A 37 22.71 33.64 20.79
C PHE A 37 22.66 33.48 22.32
N PRO A 38 22.22 34.50 23.06
CA PRO A 38 22.05 34.38 24.51
C PRO A 38 20.86 33.49 24.87
N ALA A 39 20.94 32.72 25.95
CA ALA A 39 19.85 31.82 26.40
C ALA A 39 18.49 32.52 26.63
N THR A 40 18.46 33.85 26.74
CA THR A 40 17.24 34.65 26.89
C THR A 40 16.36 34.69 25.63
N ILE A 41 16.84 34.21 24.48
CA ILE A 41 16.07 34.22 23.22
C ILE A 41 14.72 33.51 23.32
N PHE A 42 14.59 32.47 24.15
CA PHE A 42 13.32 31.76 24.33
C PHE A 42 12.27 32.58 25.10
N ALA A 43 12.69 33.60 25.83
CA ALA A 43 11.82 34.43 26.65
C ALA A 43 11.55 35.81 26.05
N LYS A 44 12.34 36.24 25.05
CA LYS A 44 12.23 37.58 24.45
C LYS A 44 11.48 37.53 23.12
N PRO A 45 10.57 38.50 22.87
CA PRO A 45 10.05 38.71 21.53
C PRO A 45 11.16 39.21 20.60
N GLY A 46 11.06 38.88 19.31
CA GLY A 46 12.04 39.33 18.30
C GLY A 46 13.00 38.27 17.79
N TYR A 47 12.76 36.99 18.08
CA TYR A 47 13.52 35.86 17.52
C TYR A 47 12.59 34.86 16.84
N GLU A 48 13.06 34.30 15.73
CA GLU A 48 12.43 33.23 14.96
C GLU A 48 13.25 31.95 15.12
N PHE A 49 12.55 30.82 15.23
CA PHE A 49 13.18 29.51 15.41
C PHE A 49 12.71 28.55 14.31
N CYS A 50 13.59 27.64 13.90
CA CYS A 50 13.20 26.48 13.09
C CYS A 50 14.03 25.25 13.48
N ILE A 51 13.52 24.06 13.19
CA ILE A 51 14.25 22.81 13.38
C ILE A 51 15.13 22.58 12.15
N LYS A 52 16.44 22.40 12.36
CA LYS A 52 17.38 21.98 11.33
C LYS A 52 17.08 20.54 10.96
N ILE A 53 16.64 20.33 9.72
CA ILE A 53 16.49 18.98 9.19
C ILE A 53 17.89 18.49 8.83
N GLU A 54 18.34 17.44 9.52
CA GLU A 54 19.65 16.84 9.25
C GLU A 54 19.71 16.30 7.82
N THR A 55 20.87 16.44 7.16
CA THR A 55 21.12 15.89 5.83
C THR A 55 21.95 14.61 5.91
N ILE A 56 21.81 13.75 4.90
CA ILE A 56 22.58 12.52 4.72
C ILE A 56 23.11 12.48 3.28
N GLU A 57 24.29 11.89 3.10
CA GLU A 57 24.91 11.69 1.79
C GLU A 57 24.87 10.21 1.41
N VAL A 58 24.31 9.90 0.24
CA VAL A 58 24.23 8.54 -0.31
C VAL A 58 24.63 8.57 -1.78
N ALA A 59 25.60 7.74 -2.18
CA ALA A 59 26.15 7.69 -3.54
C ALA A 59 26.64 9.05 -4.09
N GLY A 60 27.16 9.92 -3.22
CA GLY A 60 27.63 11.27 -3.58
C GLY A 60 26.50 12.28 -3.82
N ILE A 61 25.29 11.97 -3.35
CA ILE A 61 24.12 12.86 -3.43
C ILE A 61 23.65 13.13 -2.00
N ALA A 62 23.64 14.41 -1.61
CA ALA A 62 23.16 14.85 -0.31
C ALA A 62 21.67 15.20 -0.37
N PHE A 63 20.89 14.74 0.62
CA PHE A 63 19.47 15.07 0.78
C PHE A 63 19.07 15.05 2.27
N THR A 64 17.90 15.59 2.62
CA THR A 64 17.42 15.58 4.01
C THR A 64 17.12 14.18 4.51
N LYS A 65 17.36 13.90 5.80
CA LYS A 65 16.92 12.65 6.41
C LYS A 65 15.41 12.45 6.20
N PRO A 66 14.97 11.21 5.87
CA PRO A 66 13.56 10.91 5.67
C PRO A 66 12.69 11.36 6.86
N LEU A 67 11.43 11.69 6.57
CA LEU A 67 10.45 12.05 7.58
C LEU A 67 10.20 10.87 8.53
N THR A 68 10.18 11.14 9.83
CA THR A 68 9.80 10.15 10.84
C THR A 68 8.36 10.35 11.30
N LEU A 69 7.75 9.30 11.87
CA LEU A 69 6.34 9.32 12.26
C LEU A 69 6.04 10.37 13.35
N ASP A 70 6.99 10.60 14.27
CA ASP A 70 6.89 11.61 15.33
C ASP A 70 6.86 13.05 14.81
N GLU A 71 7.31 13.25 13.57
CA GLU A 71 7.38 14.55 12.92
C GLU A 71 6.23 14.78 11.93
N TYR A 72 5.45 13.74 11.65
CA TYR A 72 4.33 13.81 10.73
C TYR A 72 3.10 14.42 11.40
N GLN A 73 2.53 15.44 10.76
CA GLN A 73 1.26 16.04 11.16
C GLN A 73 0.14 15.60 10.22
N ASP A 74 -1.04 15.29 10.76
CA ASP A 74 -2.19 14.90 9.93
C ASP A 74 -2.61 16.05 9.01
N GLY A 75 -2.88 15.75 7.75
CA GLY A 75 -3.12 16.75 6.71
C GLY A 75 -1.85 17.39 6.10
N GLN A 76 -0.65 17.08 6.59
CA GLN A 76 0.59 17.59 6.02
C GLN A 76 0.85 17.00 4.62
N LYS A 77 1.22 17.87 3.68
CA LYS A 77 1.68 17.45 2.35
C LYS A 77 3.05 16.79 2.45
N VAL A 78 3.15 15.53 2.04
CA VAL A 78 4.38 14.72 2.06
C VAL A 78 4.59 13.98 0.75
N TYR A 79 5.83 13.62 0.46
CA TYR A 79 6.28 13.06 -0.81
C TYR A 79 6.80 11.64 -0.60
N VAL A 80 6.06 10.65 -1.08
CA VAL A 80 6.37 9.22 -0.94
C VAL A 80 7.09 8.72 -2.19
N ILE A 81 8.25 8.10 -2.00
CA ILE A 81 9.11 7.61 -3.07
C ILE A 81 8.73 6.18 -3.43
N CYS A 82 8.48 5.93 -4.72
CA CYS A 82 8.28 4.59 -5.27
C CYS A 82 9.51 4.14 -6.06
N THR A 83 9.98 2.92 -5.78
CA THR A 83 11.17 2.33 -6.43
C THR A 83 10.83 1.31 -7.52
N TYR A 84 9.62 0.74 -7.52
CA TYR A 84 9.17 -0.24 -8.54
C TYR A 84 8.86 0.44 -9.88
N SER A 85 8.28 1.64 -9.83
CA SER A 85 8.13 2.57 -10.95
C SER A 85 8.67 3.91 -10.45
N PRO A 86 9.71 4.52 -11.07
CA PRO A 86 10.34 5.74 -10.56
C PRO A 86 9.37 6.93 -10.55
N SER A 87 8.57 7.03 -9.51
CA SER A 87 7.54 8.04 -9.31
C SER A 87 7.55 8.52 -7.86
N ILE A 88 7.06 9.75 -7.68
CA ILE A 88 6.90 10.35 -6.36
C ILE A 88 5.41 10.64 -6.19
N TYR A 89 4.81 10.02 -5.18
CA TYR A 89 3.42 10.21 -4.84
C TYR A 89 3.28 11.33 -3.81
N VAL A 90 2.32 12.23 -4.02
CA VAL A 90 2.04 13.30 -3.07
C VAL A 90 0.84 12.90 -2.22
N PHE A 91 1.04 12.81 -0.91
CA PHE A 91 -0.01 12.54 0.06
C PHE A 91 -0.32 13.80 0.86
N SER A 92 -1.59 14.00 1.19
CA SER A 92 -2.06 15.08 2.06
C SER A 92 -3.03 14.58 3.14
N PHE A 93 -3.07 13.27 3.37
CA PHE A 93 -3.97 12.62 4.32
C PHE A 93 -3.30 11.36 4.88
N LYS A 94 -3.61 11.03 6.14
CA LYS A 94 -3.06 9.86 6.81
C LYS A 94 -3.71 8.57 6.30
N THR A 95 -2.86 7.59 5.97
CA THR A 95 -3.28 6.22 5.60
C THR A 95 -2.29 5.21 6.14
N ASP A 96 -2.70 3.95 6.31
CA ASP A 96 -1.81 2.86 6.70
C ASP A 96 -0.64 2.67 5.72
N ALA A 97 -0.88 2.90 4.42
CA ALA A 97 0.16 2.85 3.39
C ALA A 97 1.20 3.96 3.58
N LEU A 98 0.76 5.17 3.94
CA LEU A 98 1.65 6.28 4.25
C LEU A 98 2.48 5.98 5.50
N ILE A 99 1.86 5.49 6.56
CA ILE A 99 2.56 5.14 7.81
C ILE A 99 3.66 4.11 7.54
N LYS A 100 3.34 3.02 6.83
CA LYS A 100 4.35 2.02 6.44
C LYS A 100 5.49 2.60 5.60
N SER A 101 5.18 3.56 4.73
CA SER A 101 6.17 4.23 3.90
C SER A 101 7.10 5.12 4.74
N ILE A 102 6.55 5.83 5.72
CA ILE A 102 7.28 6.64 6.70
C ILE A 102 8.23 5.74 7.50
N ASP A 103 7.71 4.65 8.07
CA ASP A 103 8.48 3.69 8.88
C ASP A 103 9.61 3.03 8.07
N SER A 104 9.41 2.89 6.75
CA SER A 104 10.41 2.34 5.83
C SER A 104 11.42 3.38 5.31
N GLY A 105 11.29 4.66 5.70
CA GLY A 105 12.21 5.73 5.32
C GLY A 105 12.07 6.21 3.87
N PHE A 106 10.91 6.00 3.22
CA PHE A 106 10.66 6.40 1.83
C PHE A 106 9.82 7.68 1.69
N VAL A 107 9.73 8.50 2.74
CA VAL A 107 8.91 9.71 2.74
C VAL A 107 9.75 10.95 3.02
N GLN A 108 9.53 11.99 2.23
CA GLN A 108 10.18 13.28 2.34
C GLN A 108 9.17 14.41 2.55
N ARG A 109 9.66 15.52 3.11
CA ARG A 109 8.87 16.73 3.37
C ARG A 109 8.67 17.57 2.11
N ASP A 110 9.60 17.46 1.17
CA ASP A 110 9.62 18.24 -0.06
C ASP A 110 9.99 17.38 -1.28
N GLU A 111 9.66 17.92 -2.44
CA GLU A 111 9.82 17.27 -3.73
C GLU A 111 11.29 17.12 -4.15
N GLU A 112 12.12 18.10 -3.84
CA GLU A 112 13.52 18.14 -4.26
C GLU A 112 14.31 17.04 -3.55
N ASN A 113 14.16 16.93 -2.23
CA ASN A 113 14.76 15.86 -1.44
C ASN A 113 14.19 14.49 -1.80
N ALA A 114 12.91 14.38 -2.17
CA ALA A 114 12.33 13.13 -2.68
C ALA A 114 13.02 12.68 -3.98
N ARG A 115 13.25 13.61 -4.92
CA ARG A 115 13.97 13.34 -6.17
C ARG A 115 15.44 12.99 -5.90
N LEU A 116 16.12 13.72 -5.02
CA LEU A 116 17.51 13.46 -4.66
C LEU A 116 17.67 12.08 -4.01
N GLN A 117 16.78 11.71 -3.09
CA GLN A 117 16.77 10.38 -2.46
C GLN A 117 16.53 9.26 -3.49
N LEU A 118 15.56 9.40 -4.39
CA LEU A 118 15.28 8.41 -5.44
C LEU A 118 16.46 8.25 -6.41
N LYS A 119 17.10 9.36 -6.78
CA LYS A 119 18.32 9.37 -7.60
C LYS A 119 19.48 8.69 -6.88
N ALA A 120 19.66 8.96 -5.59
CA ALA A 120 20.69 8.34 -4.76
C ALA A 120 20.49 6.82 -4.68
N LEU A 121 19.27 6.35 -4.38
CA LEU A 121 18.94 4.93 -4.33
C LEU A 121 19.21 4.21 -5.65
N SER A 122 18.84 4.83 -6.78
CA SER A 122 19.08 4.24 -8.10
C SER A 122 20.57 4.13 -8.42
N LYS A 123 21.34 5.16 -8.06
CA LYS A 123 22.79 5.19 -8.26
C LYS A 123 23.51 4.16 -7.38
N VAL A 124 23.06 3.92 -6.15
CA VAL A 124 23.57 2.83 -5.29
C VAL A 124 23.40 1.46 -5.96
N LEU A 125 22.30 1.26 -6.69
CA LEU A 125 22.02 0.02 -7.44
C LEU A 125 22.70 -0.04 -8.82
N GLY A 126 23.60 0.89 -9.14
CA GLY A 126 24.34 0.93 -10.40
C GLY A 126 23.50 1.36 -11.61
N ARG A 127 22.38 2.06 -11.38
CA ARG A 127 21.51 2.60 -12.43
C ARG A 127 21.48 4.12 -12.40
N GLU A 128 21.42 4.73 -13.58
CA GLU A 128 21.28 6.18 -13.70
C GLU A 128 19.86 6.53 -14.14
N LEU A 129 19.10 7.19 -13.27
CA LEU A 129 17.79 7.72 -13.63
C LEU A 129 17.96 8.93 -14.55
N THR A 130 17.68 8.74 -15.84
CA THR A 130 17.71 9.80 -16.87
C THR A 130 16.34 10.42 -17.10
N ILE A 131 15.28 9.84 -16.52
CA ILE A 131 13.89 10.24 -16.75
C ILE A 131 13.46 11.20 -15.63
N ASP A 132 12.85 12.32 -16.02
CA ASP A 132 12.16 13.22 -15.11
C ASP A 132 11.02 12.46 -14.41
N CYS A 133 11.18 12.22 -13.11
CA CYS A 133 10.23 11.45 -12.31
C CYS A 133 8.86 12.14 -12.30
N SER A 134 7.81 11.39 -12.62
CA SER A 134 6.43 11.90 -12.61
C SER A 134 5.93 12.10 -11.19
N LEU A 135 5.38 13.28 -10.90
CA LEU A 135 4.67 13.57 -9.66
C LEU A 135 3.22 13.11 -9.81
N ILE A 136 2.76 12.26 -8.90
CA ILE A 136 1.38 11.75 -8.94
C ILE A 136 0.67 12.22 -7.65
N PRO A 137 -0.19 13.25 -7.73
CA PRO A 137 -1.03 13.64 -6.61
C PRO A 137 -2.05 12.55 -6.29
N LEU A 138 -2.06 12.06 -5.04
CA LEU A 138 -3.15 11.22 -4.55
C LEU A 138 -4.13 12.11 -3.80
N GLY A 139 -5.42 12.04 -4.16
CA GLY A 139 -6.51 12.64 -3.38
C GLY A 139 -7.07 13.99 -3.85
N ALA A 140 -6.69 14.50 -5.02
CA ALA A 140 -7.37 15.65 -5.64
C ALA A 140 -7.88 15.29 -7.04
N GLU A 141 -9.13 14.81 -7.12
CA GLU A 141 -9.89 14.86 -8.36
C GLU A 141 -10.22 16.32 -8.68
N GLU A 142 -9.31 17.05 -9.32
CA GLU A 142 -9.72 18.21 -10.09
C GLU A 142 -10.40 17.72 -11.37
N LYS A 143 -11.73 17.79 -11.36
CA LYS A 143 -12.58 17.66 -12.55
C LYS A 143 -12.06 18.57 -13.65
N ILE A 144 -11.32 18.01 -14.60
CA ILE A 144 -11.04 18.67 -15.88
C ILE A 144 -12.39 18.87 -16.58
N LYS A 145 -12.93 20.09 -16.48
CA LYS A 145 -14.04 20.56 -17.30
C LYS A 145 -13.57 20.61 -18.75
N SER A 146 -13.88 19.56 -19.50
CA SER A 146 -13.79 19.52 -20.96
C SER A 146 -14.52 20.73 -21.57
N SER A 147 -13.76 21.59 -22.23
CA SER A 147 -14.26 22.71 -23.03
C SER A 147 -14.84 22.21 -24.37
N ARG A 148 -16.14 22.35 -24.57
CA ARG A 148 -16.76 22.43 -25.92
C ARG A 148 -17.41 23.79 -26.11
N LYS A 149 -16.98 24.47 -27.18
CA LYS A 149 -17.45 25.79 -27.68
C LYS A 149 -18.80 25.66 -28.45
N PRO A 150 -19.49 26.77 -28.78
CA PRO A 150 -20.89 27.04 -28.40
C PRO A 150 -21.91 27.03 -29.57
N ARG A 151 -23.23 27.03 -29.26
CA ARG A 151 -24.30 27.57 -30.13
C ARG A 151 -25.59 27.96 -29.36
N THR A 152 -25.73 29.25 -29.15
CA THR A 152 -26.89 30.17 -29.23
C THR A 152 -28.33 29.78 -28.79
N LYS A 153 -28.74 30.41 -27.67
CA LYS A 153 -29.96 31.22 -27.37
C LYS A 153 -31.38 30.76 -27.75
N LYS A 154 -32.28 30.79 -26.74
CA LYS A 154 -33.41 31.74 -26.66
C LYS A 154 -33.89 31.95 -25.21
N GLU A 155 -34.43 33.15 -24.98
CA GLU A 155 -34.65 33.88 -23.73
C GLU A 155 -36.00 33.61 -23.03
N ALA A 156 -36.05 33.85 -21.72
CA ALA A 156 -36.94 34.80 -21.01
C ALA A 156 -36.65 34.70 -19.48
N ALA A 157 -36.03 35.71 -18.85
CA ALA A 157 -36.67 36.79 -18.05
C ALA A 157 -37.32 36.25 -16.75
N THR A 158 -37.04 36.72 -15.53
CA THR A 158 -36.98 38.12 -15.05
C THR A 158 -36.28 38.24 -13.67
N VAL A 159 -35.91 39.48 -13.36
CA VAL A 159 -35.09 40.03 -12.26
C VAL A 159 -35.97 40.70 -11.20
N VAL A 160 -35.56 40.69 -9.92
CA VAL A 160 -35.64 41.81 -8.93
C VAL A 160 -34.76 41.43 -7.72
N ASP A 161 -33.60 42.02 -7.47
CA ASP A 161 -33.20 43.36 -6.97
C ASP A 161 -33.23 43.50 -5.43
N ALA A 162 -32.15 44.09 -4.89
CA ALA A 162 -31.72 44.16 -3.48
C ALA A 162 -32.30 45.41 -2.75
N PRO A 163 -31.65 46.04 -1.75
CA PRO A 163 -31.03 45.61 -0.48
C PRO A 163 -31.69 46.34 0.73
N ASN A 164 -31.24 46.14 1.99
CA ASN A 164 -31.26 47.22 2.99
C ASN A 164 -30.34 46.96 4.21
N ASP A 165 -29.46 47.93 4.45
CA ASP A 165 -28.73 48.21 5.70
C ASP A 165 -29.68 48.60 6.83
N VAL A 166 -29.42 48.17 8.07
CA VAL A 166 -29.61 49.03 9.27
C VAL A 166 -28.57 48.65 10.35
N VAL A 167 -27.77 49.67 10.68
CA VAL A 167 -26.85 49.85 11.79
C VAL A 167 -27.59 49.81 13.14
N ILE A 168 -27.05 49.13 14.17
CA ILE A 168 -27.46 49.34 15.56
C ILE A 168 -26.24 49.70 16.40
N GLU A 169 -26.30 50.92 16.92
CA GLU A 169 -25.32 51.60 17.75
C GLU A 169 -25.24 51.00 19.16
N ALA A 170 -24.01 50.90 19.66
CA ALA A 170 -23.70 50.52 21.02
C ALA A 170 -23.97 51.68 22.00
N PHE A 171 -24.92 51.49 22.91
CA PHE A 171 -25.12 52.39 24.05
C PHE A 171 -24.20 52.01 25.21
N LYS A 172 -23.32 52.97 25.56
CA LYS A 172 -22.51 53.00 26.79
C LYS A 172 -23.42 53.10 28.01
N ALA A 173 -23.24 52.22 28.98
CA ALA A 173 -23.79 52.38 30.33
C ALA A 173 -22.88 53.34 31.13
N THR A 174 -23.43 54.49 31.49
CA THR A 174 -22.82 55.48 32.38
C THR A 174 -23.32 55.25 33.80
N THR A 175 -22.40 55.06 34.72
CA THR A 175 -22.58 55.15 36.18
C THR A 175 -23.08 56.52 36.62
N PRO A 176 -23.87 56.60 37.70
CA PRO A 176 -23.74 57.71 38.62
C PRO A 176 -23.45 57.22 40.04
N ASP A 177 -22.26 57.55 40.51
CA ASP A 177 -21.94 57.68 41.91
C ASP A 177 -22.76 58.80 42.57
N ASN A 178 -22.90 58.67 43.88
CA ASN A 178 -23.02 59.73 44.90
C ASN A 178 -24.39 59.93 45.56
N VAL A 179 -24.65 59.21 46.66
CA VAL A 179 -25.38 59.76 47.84
C VAL A 179 -24.79 59.22 49.16
N LYS A 180 -24.03 60.12 49.81
CA LYS A 180 -23.77 60.38 51.25
C LYS A 180 -24.14 59.32 52.30
N ILE A 181 -23.12 58.95 53.07
CA ILE A 181 -23.17 58.25 54.36
C ILE A 181 -23.38 59.29 55.47
N GLU A 182 -24.38 59.09 56.32
CA GLU A 182 -24.45 59.68 57.67
C GLU A 182 -24.60 58.53 58.68
N THR A 183 -23.68 58.50 59.64
CA THR A 183 -23.56 57.45 60.67
C THR A 183 -24.15 57.98 61.97
N SER A 184 -25.15 57.30 62.53
CA SER A 184 -25.36 57.21 63.99
C SER A 184 -26.56 56.32 64.30
N GLY A 185 -26.30 55.17 64.95
CA GLY A 185 -27.36 54.30 65.48
C GLY A 185 -26.81 52.98 66.03
N GLU A 186 -26.53 52.98 67.34
CA GLU A 186 -26.49 51.86 68.28
C GLU A 186 -26.32 50.41 67.77
N ILE A 187 -25.19 49.80 68.15
CA ILE A 187 -25.00 48.35 68.09
C ILE A 187 -25.85 47.72 69.20
N ILE A 188 -27.01 47.17 68.84
CA ILE A 188 -27.70 46.18 69.69
C ILE A 188 -27.21 44.81 69.25
N VAL A 189 -26.31 44.21 70.05
CA VAL A 189 -25.99 42.79 69.94
C VAL A 189 -27.24 42.00 70.34
N LYS A 190 -28.00 41.50 69.37
CA LYS A 190 -29.00 40.45 69.60
C LYS A 190 -28.28 39.10 69.63
N GLN A 191 -28.06 38.58 70.83
CA GLN A 191 -27.80 37.15 71.05
C GLN A 191 -29.08 36.37 70.79
N ASP A 192 -29.34 36.00 69.54
CA ASP A 192 -30.36 34.98 69.21
C ASP A 192 -29.88 34.24 67.95
N ASN A 193 -29.10 33.17 68.19
CA ASN A 193 -29.00 31.96 67.37
C ASN A 193 -27.74 31.17 67.79
N ILE A 194 -27.79 30.55 68.97
CA ILE A 194 -26.94 29.38 69.23
C ILE A 194 -27.69 28.18 68.65
N VAL A 195 -27.32 27.81 67.43
CA VAL A 195 -27.74 26.54 66.82
C VAL A 195 -27.08 25.41 67.62
N SER A 196 -27.85 24.42 68.07
CA SER A 196 -27.30 23.25 68.75
C SER A 196 -26.34 22.50 67.82
N PHE A 197 -25.17 22.10 68.30
CA PHE A 197 -24.20 21.29 67.52
C PHE A 197 -24.80 19.97 67.01
N ASP A 198 -25.84 19.45 67.67
CA ASP A 198 -26.50 18.20 67.27
C ASP A 198 -27.41 18.38 66.04
N SER A 199 -27.98 19.57 65.79
CA SER A 199 -28.83 19.81 64.61
C SER A 199 -27.98 20.00 63.34
N VAL A 200 -26.83 20.68 63.45
CA VAL A 200 -25.90 20.89 62.32
C VAL A 200 -25.34 19.55 61.81
N LYS A 201 -25.08 18.59 62.72
CA LYS A 201 -24.58 17.26 62.37
C LYS A 201 -25.63 16.39 61.67
N ALA A 202 -26.90 16.52 62.07
CA ALA A 202 -28.01 15.83 61.42
C ALA A 202 -28.24 16.38 60.00
N ASP A 203 -28.21 17.69 59.83
CA ASP A 203 -28.38 18.36 58.54
C ASP A 203 -27.26 18.01 57.54
N MET A 204 -25.99 17.97 58.00
CA MET A 204 -24.86 17.51 57.18
C MET A 204 -25.01 16.06 56.69
N LYS A 205 -25.60 15.17 57.52
CA LYS A 205 -25.78 13.76 57.17
C LYS A 205 -26.90 13.59 56.14
N ILE A 206 -27.97 14.37 56.27
CA ILE A 206 -29.09 14.42 55.31
C ILE A 206 -28.61 14.99 53.98
N GLU A 207 -27.82 16.06 54.01
CA GLU A 207 -27.23 16.69 52.83
C GLU A 207 -26.35 15.72 52.03
N LYS A 208 -25.44 15.02 52.71
CA LYS A 208 -24.58 14.02 52.06
C LYS A 208 -25.39 12.89 51.44
N SER A 209 -26.40 12.40 52.16
CA SER A 209 -27.29 11.34 51.66
C SER A 209 -28.09 11.76 50.42
N LEU A 210 -28.55 13.00 50.35
CA LEU A 210 -29.29 13.51 49.20
C LEU A 210 -28.38 13.75 47.99
N ARG A 211 -27.16 14.26 48.20
CA ARG A 211 -26.17 14.36 47.11
C ARG A 211 -25.81 13.00 46.52
N ASP A 212 -25.62 12.00 47.36
CA ASP A 212 -25.32 10.63 46.92
C ASP A 212 -26.50 10.07 46.10
N ARG A 213 -27.75 10.25 46.58
CA ARG A 213 -28.97 9.82 45.86
C ARG A 213 -29.15 10.54 44.51
N ILE A 214 -28.84 11.84 44.44
CA ILE A 214 -28.85 12.61 43.18
C ILE A 214 -27.78 12.09 42.23
N ALA A 215 -26.58 11.78 42.72
CA ALA A 215 -25.50 11.27 41.89
C ALA A 215 -25.83 9.90 41.29
N THR A 216 -26.45 9.01 42.08
CA THR A 216 -26.84 7.65 41.69
C THR A 216 -28.14 7.56 40.88
N ALA A 217 -28.91 8.64 40.75
CA ALA A 217 -30.14 8.62 39.96
C ALA A 217 -29.84 8.36 38.47
N GLU A 218 -30.51 7.37 37.90
CA GLU A 218 -30.36 6.99 36.48
C GLU A 218 -31.51 7.51 35.62
N LYS A 219 -32.68 7.80 36.21
CA LYS A 219 -33.87 8.32 35.52
C LYS A 219 -34.31 9.67 36.07
N ILE A 220 -35.02 10.44 35.25
CA ILE A 220 -35.60 11.73 35.65
C ILE A 220 -36.66 11.54 36.73
N GLU A 221 -37.46 10.47 36.66
CA GLU A 221 -38.51 10.20 37.65
C GLU A 221 -37.92 10.00 39.07
N ASP A 222 -36.80 9.28 39.16
CA ASP A 222 -36.08 9.04 40.43
C ASP A 222 -35.50 10.34 40.99
N LEU A 223 -35.10 11.26 40.11
CA LEU A 223 -34.61 12.58 40.50
C LEU A 223 -35.77 13.43 41.03
N GLU A 224 -36.89 13.50 40.31
CA GLU A 224 -38.07 14.30 40.67
C GLU A 224 -38.69 13.86 42.00
N ALA A 225 -38.60 12.57 42.35
CA ALA A 225 -39.02 12.05 43.66
C ALA A 225 -38.25 12.67 44.84
N LEU A 226 -37.05 13.23 44.62
CA LEU A 226 -36.21 13.86 45.66
C LEU A 226 -36.54 15.34 45.89
N LEU A 227 -37.27 16.00 44.98
CA LEU A 227 -37.65 17.42 45.09
C LEU A 227 -38.34 17.80 46.42
N PRO A 228 -39.27 16.99 46.96
CA PRO A 228 -39.93 17.30 48.22
C PRO A 228 -38.98 17.29 49.43
N GLU A 229 -37.93 16.45 49.40
CA GLU A 229 -36.90 16.38 50.45
C GLU A 229 -35.89 17.52 50.32
N LEU A 230 -35.50 17.86 49.09
CA LEU A 230 -34.65 19.01 48.76
C LEU A 230 -35.24 20.36 49.23
N LYS A 231 -36.55 20.55 49.06
CA LYS A 231 -37.25 21.80 49.47
C LYS A 231 -37.28 22.02 50.99
N LYS A 232 -36.94 21.02 51.81
CA LYS A 232 -36.87 21.14 53.27
C LYS A 232 -35.51 21.66 53.75
N LEU A 233 -34.46 21.57 52.93
CA LEU A 233 -33.15 22.14 53.21
C LEU A 233 -33.18 23.66 52.98
N HIS A 234 -32.58 24.40 53.90
CA HIS A 234 -32.50 25.86 53.88
C HIS A 234 -31.05 26.31 54.04
N GLY A 235 -30.72 27.50 53.53
CA GLY A 235 -29.36 28.04 53.59
C GLY A 235 -28.40 27.47 52.53
N GLU A 236 -27.09 27.58 52.80
CA GLU A 236 -26.01 27.28 51.85
C GLU A 236 -25.94 25.79 51.44
N SER A 237 -26.31 24.89 52.36
CA SER A 237 -26.42 23.44 52.08
C SER A 237 -27.54 23.15 51.09
N GLY A 238 -28.72 23.75 51.26
CA GLY A 238 -29.85 23.62 50.34
C GLY A 238 -29.51 24.07 48.92
N HIS A 239 -28.85 25.21 48.78
CA HIS A 239 -28.40 25.70 47.47
C HIS A 239 -27.45 24.73 46.78
N THR A 240 -26.48 24.18 47.50
CA THR A 240 -25.48 23.30 46.90
C THR A 240 -26.08 21.97 46.42
N VAL A 241 -27.00 21.38 47.17
CA VAL A 241 -27.71 20.15 46.76
C VAL A 241 -28.67 20.44 45.60
N MET A 242 -29.32 21.60 45.58
CA MET A 242 -30.22 22.00 44.50
C MET A 242 -29.47 22.24 43.19
N THR A 243 -28.27 22.83 43.22
CA THR A 243 -27.40 22.96 42.04
C THR A 243 -26.98 21.58 41.50
N ALA A 244 -26.63 20.63 42.38
CA ALA A 244 -26.29 19.27 41.97
C ALA A 244 -27.48 18.55 41.31
N TYR A 245 -28.69 18.73 41.85
CA TYR A 245 -29.94 18.24 41.23
C TYR A 245 -30.12 18.81 39.82
N GLU A 246 -29.95 20.13 39.67
CA GLU A 246 -30.23 20.81 38.41
C GLU A 246 -29.23 20.42 37.31
N GLN A 247 -27.95 20.27 37.67
CA GLN A 247 -26.91 19.73 36.79
C GLN A 247 -27.20 18.28 36.37
N LYS A 248 -27.65 17.42 37.29
CA LYS A 248 -28.00 16.03 36.97
C LYS A 248 -29.26 15.95 36.11
N SER A 249 -30.27 16.77 36.38
CA SER A 249 -31.50 16.86 35.58
C SER A 249 -31.20 17.30 34.14
N GLN A 250 -30.36 18.32 33.96
CA GLN A 250 -29.92 18.77 32.64
C GLN A 250 -29.17 17.67 31.88
N LYS A 251 -28.29 16.92 32.55
CA LYS A 251 -27.58 15.78 31.94
C LYS A 251 -28.53 14.66 31.50
N LEU A 252 -29.50 14.30 32.34
CA LEU A 252 -30.47 13.25 32.03
C LEU A 252 -31.42 13.66 30.89
N LYS A 253 -31.88 14.92 30.87
CA LYS A 253 -32.68 15.49 29.78
C LYS A 253 -31.90 15.58 28.47
N ALA A 254 -30.60 15.90 28.53
CA ALA A 254 -29.73 15.89 27.36
C ALA A 254 -29.54 14.47 26.80
N SER A 255 -29.43 13.44 27.66
CA SER A 255 -29.36 12.04 27.20
C SER A 255 -30.67 11.51 26.62
N GLU A 256 -31.84 11.96 27.09
CA GLU A 256 -33.14 11.64 26.46
C GLU A 256 -33.35 12.36 25.13
N SER A 257 -32.75 13.54 24.94
CA SER A 257 -32.82 14.29 23.67
C SER A 257 -31.99 13.67 22.54
N LEU A 258 -31.09 12.74 22.86
CA LEU A 258 -30.46 11.86 21.88
C LEU A 258 -31.48 10.78 21.54
N ASP A 259 -32.12 10.92 20.38
CA ASP A 259 -33.16 10.01 19.89
C ASP A 259 -32.55 8.62 19.61
N ILE A 260 -32.49 7.79 20.65
CA ILE A 260 -31.87 6.45 20.65
C ILE A 260 -32.47 5.59 19.54
N ASP A 261 -33.75 5.75 19.24
CA ASP A 261 -34.43 4.97 18.20
C ASP A 261 -33.99 5.40 16.80
N LYS A 262 -33.76 6.69 16.57
CA LYS A 262 -33.16 7.18 15.32
C LYS A 262 -31.72 6.68 15.11
N LEU A 263 -30.95 6.54 16.19
CA LEU A 263 -29.59 5.96 16.15
C LEU A 263 -29.63 4.46 15.83
N LYS A 264 -30.59 3.71 16.40
CA LYS A 264 -30.79 2.29 16.06
C LYS A 264 -31.20 2.10 14.61
N ASP A 265 -32.13 2.92 14.11
CA ASP A 265 -32.57 2.86 12.71
C ASP A 265 -31.43 3.16 11.74
N LEU A 266 -30.59 4.16 12.04
CA LEU A 266 -29.37 4.45 11.27
C LEU A 266 -28.35 3.31 11.32
N THR A 267 -28.24 2.62 12.46
CA THR A 267 -27.33 1.47 12.62
C THR A 267 -27.82 0.28 11.82
N LEU A 268 -29.12 -0.04 11.88
CA LEU A 268 -29.75 -1.09 11.08
C LEU A 268 -29.59 -0.82 9.58
N ALA A 269 -29.85 0.41 9.13
CA ALA A 269 -29.67 0.79 7.73
C ALA A 269 -28.21 0.67 7.26
N ALA A 270 -27.24 0.97 8.14
CA ALA A 270 -25.82 0.80 7.83
C ALA A 270 -25.41 -0.68 7.75
N GLU A 271 -25.94 -1.53 8.64
CA GLU A 271 -25.72 -2.98 8.60
C GLU A 271 -26.33 -3.62 7.35
N GLU A 272 -27.56 -3.24 6.99
CA GLU A 272 -28.22 -3.70 5.76
C GLU A 272 -27.41 -3.30 4.51
N ALA A 273 -26.95 -2.04 4.42
CA ALA A 273 -26.11 -1.58 3.31
C ALA A 273 -24.76 -2.33 3.23
N LEU A 274 -24.16 -2.67 4.38
CA LEU A 274 -22.92 -3.45 4.42
C LEU A 274 -23.15 -4.87 3.87
N THR A 275 -24.25 -5.52 4.27
CA THR A 275 -24.59 -6.86 3.77
C THR A 275 -24.90 -6.86 2.27
N GLU A 276 -25.63 -5.85 1.78
CA GLU A 276 -25.94 -5.74 0.35
C GLU A 276 -24.66 -5.55 -0.49
N ASN A 277 -23.73 -4.72 -0.01
CA ASN A 277 -22.45 -4.49 -0.70
C ASN A 277 -21.57 -5.75 -0.70
N GLN A 278 -21.52 -6.49 0.41
CA GLN A 278 -20.82 -7.78 0.47
C GLN A 278 -21.41 -8.82 -0.49
N VAL A 279 -22.74 -8.88 -0.64
CA VAL A 279 -23.41 -9.78 -1.58
C VAL A 279 -23.07 -9.40 -3.03
N LYS A 280 -23.08 -8.10 -3.36
CA LYS A 280 -22.68 -7.59 -4.68
C LYS A 280 -21.23 -7.94 -5.03
N SER A 281 -20.29 -7.68 -4.11
CA SER A 281 -18.86 -8.03 -4.32
C SER A 281 -18.68 -9.53 -4.55
N LYS A 282 -19.35 -10.39 -3.77
CA LYS A 282 -19.28 -11.85 -3.95
C LYS A 282 -19.82 -12.31 -5.31
N ALA A 283 -20.98 -11.80 -5.73
CA ALA A 283 -21.57 -12.14 -7.02
C ALA A 283 -20.66 -11.72 -8.18
N LEU A 284 -20.05 -10.54 -8.07
CA LEU A 284 -19.13 -9.99 -9.06
C LEU A 284 -17.79 -10.74 -9.09
N LYS A 285 -17.27 -11.17 -7.92
CA LYS A 285 -16.12 -12.07 -7.85
C LYS A 285 -16.39 -13.36 -8.62
N ALA A 286 -17.55 -13.97 -8.41
CA ALA A 286 -17.93 -15.21 -9.09
C ALA A 286 -18.06 -15.05 -10.62
N SER A 287 -18.57 -13.91 -11.10
CA SER A 287 -18.65 -13.64 -12.53
C SER A 287 -17.26 -13.51 -13.16
N PHE A 288 -16.35 -12.75 -12.55
CA PHE A 288 -14.98 -12.63 -13.04
C PHE A 288 -14.20 -13.95 -12.97
N GLN A 289 -14.38 -14.76 -11.92
CA GLN A 289 -13.81 -16.10 -11.86
C GLN A 289 -14.28 -16.98 -13.03
N THR A 290 -15.56 -16.88 -13.37
CA THR A 290 -16.14 -17.61 -14.51
C THR A 290 -15.56 -17.13 -15.84
N GLU A 291 -15.39 -15.82 -16.01
CA GLU A 291 -14.84 -15.21 -17.22
C GLU A 291 -13.35 -15.55 -17.42
N LEU A 292 -12.56 -15.50 -16.34
CA LEU A 292 -11.17 -15.98 -16.33
C LEU A 292 -11.10 -17.46 -16.71
N SER A 293 -11.98 -18.29 -16.15
CA SER A 293 -12.02 -19.73 -16.45
C SER A 293 -12.42 -20.05 -17.90
N ARG A 294 -13.17 -19.16 -18.56
CA ARG A 294 -13.57 -19.30 -19.97
C ARG A 294 -12.55 -18.72 -20.95
N SER A 295 -11.62 -17.89 -20.47
CA SER A 295 -10.62 -17.22 -21.32
C SER A 295 -9.69 -18.23 -21.98
N GLN A 296 -9.58 -18.17 -23.31
CA GLN A 296 -8.80 -19.14 -24.11
C GLN A 296 -7.42 -18.63 -24.50
N ASN A 297 -7.17 -17.33 -24.41
CA ASN A 297 -5.89 -16.73 -24.76
C ASN A 297 -5.47 -15.65 -23.76
N VAL A 298 -4.18 -15.30 -23.77
CA VAL A 298 -3.61 -14.33 -22.83
C VAL A 298 -4.29 -12.95 -22.94
N LEU A 299 -4.63 -12.49 -24.15
CA LEU A 299 -5.32 -11.21 -24.34
C LEU A 299 -6.68 -11.16 -23.65
N THR A 300 -7.47 -12.25 -23.74
CA THR A 300 -8.78 -12.32 -23.07
C THR A 300 -8.61 -12.21 -21.55
N VAL A 301 -7.61 -12.89 -20.99
CA VAL A 301 -7.29 -12.79 -19.56
C VAL A 301 -6.87 -11.35 -19.19
N GLU A 302 -6.07 -10.68 -20.01
CA GLU A 302 -5.65 -9.29 -19.79
C GLU A 302 -6.79 -8.28 -19.83
N ASN A 303 -7.74 -8.48 -20.73
CA ASN A 303 -8.95 -7.68 -20.79
C ASN A 303 -9.78 -7.86 -19.52
N VAL A 304 -9.93 -9.10 -19.03
CA VAL A 304 -10.64 -9.39 -17.78
C VAL A 304 -9.92 -8.76 -16.58
N ILE A 305 -8.60 -8.89 -16.48
CA ILE A 305 -7.79 -8.24 -15.42
C ILE A 305 -7.95 -6.72 -15.46
N SER A 306 -7.97 -6.13 -16.67
CA SER A 306 -8.20 -4.68 -16.83
C SER A 306 -9.59 -4.26 -16.35
N SER A 307 -10.61 -5.08 -16.59
CA SER A 307 -11.97 -4.87 -16.08
C SER A 307 -12.04 -5.01 -14.56
N ILE A 308 -11.36 -6.00 -13.97
CA ILE A 308 -11.25 -6.18 -12.51
C ILE A 308 -10.63 -4.95 -11.85
N ASN A 309 -9.54 -4.43 -12.40
CA ASN A 309 -8.84 -3.26 -11.84
C ASN A 309 -9.70 -2.00 -11.83
N LYS A 310 -10.50 -1.80 -12.88
CA LYS A 310 -11.40 -0.63 -13.04
C LYS A 310 -12.69 -0.73 -12.21
N ASN A 311 -13.00 -1.89 -11.65
CA ASN A 311 -14.27 -2.09 -10.96
C ASN A 311 -14.22 -1.52 -9.53
N GLU A 312 -15.18 -0.67 -9.16
CA GLU A 312 -15.21 0.00 -7.84
C GLU A 312 -15.93 -0.84 -6.77
N ASP A 313 -16.83 -1.74 -7.18
CA ASP A 313 -17.67 -2.55 -6.27
C ASP A 313 -16.94 -3.77 -5.71
N LEU A 314 -15.76 -4.12 -6.26
CA LEU A 314 -14.91 -5.18 -5.74
C LEU A 314 -14.05 -4.70 -4.58
N THR A 315 -14.04 -5.48 -3.51
CA THR A 315 -13.08 -5.28 -2.41
C THR A 315 -11.64 -5.46 -2.88
N GLN A 316 -10.69 -4.83 -2.19
CA GLN A 316 -9.26 -4.97 -2.50
C GLN A 316 -8.77 -6.42 -2.38
N GLU A 317 -9.30 -7.17 -1.41
CA GLU A 317 -9.01 -8.59 -1.24
C GLU A 317 -9.52 -9.41 -2.43
N ASP A 318 -10.75 -9.18 -2.86
CA ASP A 318 -11.33 -9.87 -4.02
C ASP A 318 -10.57 -9.57 -5.31
N LYS A 319 -10.12 -8.31 -5.51
CA LYS A 319 -9.24 -7.96 -6.63
C LYS A 319 -7.93 -8.73 -6.58
N ALA A 320 -7.25 -8.76 -5.43
CA ALA A 320 -5.99 -9.46 -5.29
C ALA A 320 -6.12 -10.97 -5.60
N ASP A 321 -7.20 -11.61 -5.16
CA ASP A 321 -7.50 -13.01 -5.47
C ASP A 321 -7.74 -13.23 -6.96
N LEU A 322 -8.54 -12.36 -7.59
CA LEU A 322 -8.84 -12.44 -9.02
C LEU A 322 -7.60 -12.21 -9.89
N LEU A 323 -6.71 -11.29 -9.51
CA LEU A 323 -5.45 -11.05 -10.21
C LEU A 323 -4.55 -12.28 -10.16
N LYS A 324 -4.40 -12.90 -8.98
CA LYS A 324 -3.65 -14.17 -8.84
C LYS A 324 -4.24 -15.28 -9.72
N LEU A 325 -5.56 -15.39 -9.76
CA LEU A 325 -6.24 -16.36 -10.60
C LEU A 325 -6.01 -16.07 -12.09
N GLY A 326 -6.01 -14.80 -12.48
CA GLY A 326 -5.68 -14.37 -13.83
C GLY A 326 -4.25 -14.74 -14.23
N ASP A 327 -3.27 -14.51 -13.36
CA ASP A 327 -1.87 -14.87 -13.62
C ASP A 327 -1.67 -16.38 -13.74
N LEU A 328 -2.33 -17.17 -12.88
CA LEU A 328 -2.36 -18.63 -12.99
C LEU A 328 -2.95 -19.05 -14.34
N ARG A 329 -4.09 -18.47 -14.72
CA ARG A 329 -4.73 -18.79 -16.01
C ARG A 329 -3.85 -18.44 -17.21
N LYS A 330 -3.14 -17.31 -17.18
CA LYS A 330 -2.17 -16.97 -18.24
C LYS A 330 -1.10 -18.04 -18.36
N LYS A 331 -0.55 -18.49 -17.22
CA LYS A 331 0.47 -19.53 -17.19
C LYS A 331 -0.05 -20.86 -17.75
N ASP A 332 -1.27 -21.25 -17.38
CA ASP A 332 -1.89 -22.47 -17.89
C ASP A 332 -2.10 -22.43 -19.41
N ILE A 333 -2.54 -21.29 -19.95
CA ILE A 333 -2.70 -21.08 -21.39
C ILE A 333 -1.35 -21.22 -22.11
N VAL A 334 -0.31 -20.53 -21.61
CA VAL A 334 1.03 -20.59 -22.22
C VAL A 334 1.62 -22.01 -22.17
N ASN A 335 1.38 -22.74 -21.07
CA ASN A 335 1.82 -24.12 -20.96
C ASN A 335 1.06 -25.03 -21.93
N ALA A 336 -0.26 -24.85 -22.07
CA ALA A 336 -1.06 -25.62 -23.03
C ALA A 336 -0.62 -25.35 -24.49
N GLU A 337 -0.36 -24.08 -24.84
CA GLU A 337 0.18 -23.70 -26.15
C GLU A 337 1.56 -24.34 -26.39
N TYR A 338 2.40 -24.44 -25.35
CA TYR A 338 3.67 -25.14 -25.42
C TYR A 338 3.47 -26.65 -25.66
N ASP A 339 2.60 -27.30 -24.89
CA ASP A 339 2.35 -28.74 -24.99
C ASP A 339 1.80 -29.13 -26.37
N GLU A 340 0.81 -28.39 -26.89
CA GLU A 340 0.24 -28.60 -28.22
C GLU A 340 1.33 -28.46 -29.31
N LYS A 341 2.15 -27.42 -29.21
CA LYS A 341 3.24 -27.19 -30.16
C LYS A 341 4.31 -28.28 -30.07
N LEU A 342 4.64 -28.75 -28.87
CA LEU A 342 5.59 -29.84 -28.65
C LEU A 342 5.07 -31.13 -29.26
N GLU A 343 3.83 -31.50 -28.99
CA GLU A 343 3.20 -32.71 -29.55
C GLU A 343 3.21 -32.67 -31.07
N ASN A 344 2.84 -31.54 -31.68
CA ASN A 344 2.85 -31.38 -33.13
C ASN A 344 4.25 -31.55 -33.74
N LEU A 345 5.27 -30.93 -33.13
CA LEU A 345 6.66 -31.03 -33.61
C LEU A 345 7.24 -32.43 -33.42
N MET A 346 6.94 -33.09 -32.30
CA MET A 346 7.35 -34.48 -32.05
C MET A 346 6.69 -35.43 -33.03
N TYR A 347 5.40 -35.24 -33.32
CA TYR A 347 4.70 -36.01 -34.35
C TYR A 347 5.37 -35.85 -35.72
N ARG A 348 5.61 -34.60 -36.17
CA ARG A 348 6.33 -34.32 -37.42
C ARG A 348 7.72 -34.94 -37.47
N ALA A 349 8.47 -34.87 -36.37
CA ALA A 349 9.77 -35.50 -36.26
C ALA A 349 9.68 -37.03 -36.37
N SER A 350 8.62 -37.66 -35.83
CA SER A 350 8.43 -39.11 -35.87
C SER A 350 8.06 -39.65 -37.26
N ILE A 351 7.34 -38.87 -38.07
CA ILE A 351 6.92 -39.26 -39.43
C ILE A 351 7.90 -38.81 -40.51
N ALA A 352 8.95 -38.07 -40.15
CA ALA A 352 9.93 -37.55 -41.10
C ALA A 352 10.59 -38.67 -41.91
N GLU A 353 10.70 -38.50 -43.22
CA GLU A 353 11.25 -39.51 -44.13
C GLU A 353 12.77 -39.36 -44.27
N THR A 354 13.30 -38.18 -43.99
CA THR A 354 14.75 -37.90 -44.11
C THR A 354 15.35 -37.34 -42.82
N PRO A 355 16.67 -37.55 -42.59
CA PRO A 355 17.39 -36.91 -41.48
C PRO A 355 17.29 -35.38 -41.49
N ALA A 356 17.21 -34.77 -42.69
CA ALA A 356 17.08 -33.34 -42.84
C ALA A 356 15.71 -32.83 -42.35
N GLU A 357 14.62 -33.53 -42.67
CA GLU A 357 13.26 -33.20 -42.24
C GLU A 357 13.06 -33.33 -40.73
N ALA A 358 13.63 -34.38 -40.12
CA ALA A 358 13.61 -34.57 -38.68
C ALA A 358 14.33 -33.41 -37.96
N ASN A 359 15.53 -33.03 -38.43
CA ASN A 359 16.30 -31.93 -37.84
C ASN A 359 15.70 -30.54 -38.11
N ALA A 360 14.95 -30.37 -39.20
CA ALA A 360 14.30 -29.10 -39.52
C ALA A 360 13.29 -28.66 -38.45
N GLN A 361 12.72 -29.60 -37.68
CA GLN A 361 11.74 -29.28 -36.64
C GLN A 361 12.30 -28.36 -35.53
N ILE A 362 13.61 -28.41 -35.29
CA ILE A 362 14.30 -27.53 -34.32
C ILE A 362 14.15 -26.05 -34.69
N ARG A 363 13.95 -25.71 -35.97
CA ARG A 363 13.78 -24.31 -36.39
C ARG A 363 12.51 -23.66 -35.82
N TYR A 364 11.50 -24.47 -35.47
CA TYR A 364 10.23 -23.99 -34.94
C TYR A 364 10.22 -23.77 -33.42
N THR A 365 11.29 -24.13 -32.71
CA THR A 365 11.42 -23.98 -31.24
C THR A 365 12.15 -22.70 -30.83
N LYS A 366 12.15 -21.67 -31.68
CA LYS A 366 12.75 -20.37 -31.36
C LYS A 366 12.19 -19.82 -30.04
N GLY A 367 13.06 -19.59 -29.06
CA GLY A 367 12.70 -19.07 -27.73
C GLY A 367 12.42 -20.13 -26.67
N TRP A 368 12.51 -21.42 -27.01
CA TRP A 368 12.41 -22.49 -26.02
C TRP A 368 13.68 -22.61 -25.18
N THR A 369 13.50 -22.96 -23.91
CA THR A 369 14.62 -23.31 -23.01
C THR A 369 15.18 -24.69 -23.34
N GLU A 370 16.40 -24.98 -22.88
CA GLU A 370 17.03 -26.29 -23.07
C GLU A 370 16.17 -27.44 -22.48
N ALA A 371 15.56 -27.22 -21.32
CA ALA A 371 14.65 -28.17 -20.70
C ALA A 371 13.40 -28.43 -21.56
N GLN A 372 12.82 -27.38 -22.14
CA GLN A 372 11.66 -27.48 -23.04
C GLN A 372 11.99 -28.16 -24.37
N LEU A 373 13.25 -28.07 -24.83
CA LEU A 373 13.71 -28.63 -26.09
C LEU A 373 14.07 -30.12 -25.97
N ALA A 374 14.45 -30.58 -24.78
CA ALA A 374 14.90 -31.95 -24.53
C ALA A 374 13.95 -33.06 -25.04
N PRO A 375 12.61 -32.97 -24.89
CA PRO A 375 11.71 -34.00 -25.42
C PRO A 375 11.74 -34.10 -26.95
N LEU A 376 11.79 -32.96 -27.64
CA LEU A 376 11.89 -32.91 -29.11
C LEU A 376 13.22 -33.48 -29.60
N HIS A 377 14.34 -33.13 -28.95
CA HIS A 377 15.66 -33.69 -29.28
C HIS A 377 15.70 -35.21 -29.13
N ARG A 378 15.06 -35.77 -28.09
CA ARG A 378 14.93 -37.23 -27.91
C ARG A 378 14.13 -37.87 -29.06
N ALA A 379 13.02 -37.26 -29.46
CA ALA A 379 12.20 -37.75 -30.57
C ALA A 379 12.97 -37.73 -31.91
N ILE A 380 13.66 -36.62 -32.21
CA ILE A 380 14.51 -36.49 -33.40
C ILE A 380 15.62 -37.54 -33.39
N SER A 381 16.35 -37.65 -32.28
CA SER A 381 17.45 -38.63 -32.14
C SER A 381 16.97 -40.05 -32.36
N LYS A 382 15.81 -40.41 -31.79
CA LYS A 382 15.17 -41.70 -32.03
C LYS A 382 14.88 -41.92 -33.52
N ARG A 383 14.25 -40.95 -34.19
CA ARG A 383 13.95 -41.08 -35.62
C ARG A 383 15.22 -41.20 -36.48
N LEU A 384 16.27 -40.45 -36.18
CA LEU A 384 17.55 -40.55 -36.88
C LEU A 384 18.15 -41.95 -36.78
N THR A 385 18.03 -42.61 -35.62
CA THR A 385 18.48 -44.00 -35.47
C THR A 385 17.64 -45.01 -36.25
N GLU A 386 16.34 -44.75 -36.43
CA GLU A 386 15.44 -45.58 -37.24
C GLU A 386 15.77 -45.43 -38.73
N LEU A 387 15.89 -44.19 -39.23
CA LEU A 387 16.26 -43.92 -40.62
C LEU A 387 17.63 -44.50 -40.99
N ASN A 388 18.59 -44.49 -40.05
CA ASN A 388 19.90 -45.11 -40.27
C ASN A 388 19.83 -46.66 -40.25
N LYS A 389 18.85 -47.27 -39.57
CA LYS A 389 18.62 -48.73 -39.64
C LYS A 389 17.99 -49.11 -40.98
N ASP A 390 17.08 -48.29 -41.49
CA ASP A 390 16.44 -48.54 -42.79
C ASP A 390 17.43 -48.36 -43.96
N SER A 391 18.42 -47.46 -43.84
CA SER A 391 19.54 -47.38 -44.79
C SER A 391 20.56 -48.52 -44.67
N VAL A 392 20.49 -49.29 -43.58
CA VAL A 392 21.33 -50.47 -43.31
C VAL A 392 20.42 -51.72 -43.29
N SER A 393 19.48 -51.80 -44.24
CA SER A 393 18.75 -53.03 -44.53
C SER A 393 19.60 -53.94 -45.43
N ASP A 394 20.66 -54.47 -44.85
CA ASP A 394 21.14 -55.85 -45.02
C ASP A 394 22.30 -56.01 -44.04
N PRO A 395 22.27 -56.98 -43.09
CA PRO A 395 23.49 -57.42 -42.46
C PRO A 395 24.26 -58.18 -43.53
N ALA A 396 24.96 -57.46 -44.41
CA ALA A 396 26.10 -58.05 -45.07
C ALA A 396 26.94 -58.66 -43.92
N PRO A 397 27.21 -59.98 -43.93
CA PRO A 397 28.05 -60.59 -42.91
C PRO A 397 29.29 -59.73 -42.77
N SER A 398 29.64 -59.33 -41.54
CA SER A 398 30.74 -58.40 -41.38
C SER A 398 31.97 -59.07 -41.97
N LEU A 399 32.65 -58.41 -42.91
CA LEU A 399 33.86 -58.95 -43.54
C LEU A 399 34.89 -59.36 -42.47
N MET A 400 34.86 -58.69 -41.33
CA MET A 400 35.60 -59.05 -40.11
C MET A 400 35.29 -60.47 -39.61
N ARG A 401 34.01 -60.85 -39.52
CA ARG A 401 33.59 -62.19 -39.11
C ARG A 401 34.03 -63.25 -40.13
N ASP A 402 33.98 -62.92 -41.42
CA ASP A 402 34.40 -63.84 -42.48
C ASP A 402 35.91 -64.06 -42.45
N ILE A 403 36.70 -63.00 -42.22
CA ILE A 403 38.15 -63.07 -42.00
C ILE A 403 38.47 -63.95 -40.79
N GLN A 404 37.78 -63.77 -39.67
CA GLN A 404 38.05 -64.55 -38.44
C GLN A 404 37.71 -66.05 -38.59
N ASN A 405 36.74 -66.39 -39.44
CA ASN A 405 36.30 -67.78 -39.64
C ASN A 405 36.87 -68.42 -40.92
N ALA A 406 37.78 -67.74 -41.62
CA ALA A 406 38.42 -68.28 -42.82
C ALA A 406 39.07 -69.64 -42.51
N GLN A 407 38.76 -70.65 -43.32
CA GLN A 407 39.15 -72.04 -43.07
C GLN A 407 40.55 -72.36 -43.60
N ASP A 408 40.98 -71.66 -44.65
CA ASP A 408 42.26 -71.87 -45.31
C ASP A 408 42.83 -70.55 -45.89
N LEU A 409 44.09 -70.59 -46.31
CA LEU A 409 44.78 -69.43 -46.86
C LEU A 409 44.09 -68.89 -48.12
N THR A 410 43.51 -69.79 -48.92
CA THR A 410 42.83 -69.47 -50.18
C THR A 410 41.56 -68.63 -49.95
N THR A 411 40.76 -68.99 -48.94
CA THR A 411 39.56 -68.25 -48.56
C THR A 411 39.92 -66.90 -47.93
N LEU A 412 41.02 -66.83 -47.18
CA LEU A 412 41.53 -65.59 -46.62
C LEU A 412 42.05 -64.61 -47.70
N ASP A 413 42.75 -65.12 -48.73
CA ASP A 413 43.26 -64.32 -49.85
C ASP A 413 42.11 -63.68 -50.66
N ALA A 414 41.01 -64.42 -50.86
CA ALA A 414 39.82 -63.87 -51.52
C ALA A 414 39.21 -62.70 -50.72
N LEU A 415 39.16 -62.83 -49.38
CA LEU A 415 38.66 -61.78 -48.50
C LEU A 415 39.59 -60.55 -48.46
N GLU A 416 40.89 -60.71 -48.66
CA GLU A 416 41.85 -59.59 -48.76
C GLU A 416 41.59 -58.68 -49.96
N ILE A 417 41.18 -59.27 -51.08
CA ILE A 417 40.75 -58.52 -52.27
C ILE A 417 39.50 -57.70 -51.94
N ASP A 418 38.55 -58.28 -51.23
CA ASP A 418 37.32 -57.59 -50.82
C ASP A 418 37.60 -56.47 -49.81
N VAL A 419 38.56 -56.65 -48.89
CA VAL A 419 39.01 -55.59 -47.97
C VAL A 419 39.58 -54.40 -48.74
N SER A 420 40.35 -54.66 -49.79
CA SER A 420 40.96 -53.63 -50.64
C SER A 420 39.93 -52.74 -51.37
N SER A 421 38.67 -53.19 -51.47
CA SER A 421 37.56 -52.39 -52.02
C SER A 421 36.85 -51.48 -51.00
N ARG A 422 37.18 -51.59 -49.69
CA ARG A 422 36.52 -50.84 -48.60
C ARG A 422 37.13 -49.46 -48.37
N ALA A 423 36.46 -48.65 -47.55
CA ALA A 423 36.93 -47.32 -47.18
C ALA A 423 38.28 -47.38 -46.41
N PRO A 424 39.17 -46.37 -46.55
CA PRO A 424 40.54 -46.42 -46.01
C PRO A 424 40.65 -46.58 -44.48
N ASP A 425 39.64 -46.13 -43.75
CA ASP A 425 39.50 -46.28 -42.30
C ASP A 425 39.17 -47.72 -41.90
N MET A 426 38.23 -48.36 -42.60
CA MET A 426 37.87 -49.76 -42.39
C MET A 426 38.95 -50.74 -42.88
N GLN A 427 39.66 -50.40 -43.96
CA GLN A 427 40.76 -51.19 -44.51
C GLN A 427 41.83 -51.48 -43.47
N LYS A 428 42.27 -50.48 -42.70
CA LYS A 428 43.32 -50.65 -41.69
C LYS A 428 42.96 -51.69 -40.63
N VAL A 429 41.70 -51.67 -40.18
CA VAL A 429 41.21 -52.57 -39.13
C VAL A 429 41.07 -53.99 -39.67
N LEU A 430 40.54 -54.15 -40.88
CA LEU A 430 40.32 -55.45 -41.51
C LEU A 430 41.63 -56.13 -41.95
N MET A 431 42.59 -55.35 -42.49
CA MET A 431 43.91 -55.86 -42.86
C MET A 431 44.69 -56.37 -41.64
N ALA A 432 44.57 -55.72 -40.48
CA ALA A 432 45.19 -56.19 -39.25
C ALA A 432 44.67 -57.58 -38.84
N GLU A 433 43.36 -57.82 -39.01
CA GLU A 433 42.77 -59.13 -38.71
C GLU A 433 43.13 -60.19 -39.77
N ILE A 434 43.30 -59.82 -41.04
CA ILE A 434 43.82 -60.71 -42.09
C ILE A 434 45.23 -61.17 -41.73
N VAL A 435 46.12 -60.26 -41.35
CA VAL A 435 47.50 -60.59 -40.97
C VAL A 435 47.50 -61.56 -39.78
N LYS A 436 46.62 -61.32 -38.81
CA LYS A 436 46.47 -62.19 -37.65
C LYS A 436 45.94 -63.58 -38.02
N ARG A 437 44.88 -63.67 -38.83
CA ARG A 437 44.31 -64.96 -39.25
C ARG A 437 45.28 -65.73 -40.16
N ARG A 438 46.01 -65.03 -41.03
CA ARG A 438 47.06 -65.63 -41.88
C ARG A 438 48.12 -66.31 -41.03
N PHE A 439 48.59 -65.61 -39.99
CA PHE A 439 49.53 -66.17 -39.03
C PHE A 439 48.95 -67.38 -38.27
N GLU A 440 47.68 -67.35 -37.89
CA GLU A 440 47.04 -68.51 -37.24
C GLU A 440 46.96 -69.72 -38.18
N LEU A 441 46.62 -69.52 -39.46
CA LEU A 441 46.49 -70.59 -40.46
C LEU A 441 47.84 -71.15 -40.92
N GLU A 442 48.91 -70.34 -40.93
CA GLU A 442 50.27 -70.78 -41.27
C GLU A 442 50.95 -71.56 -40.14
N ASN A 443 50.48 -71.42 -38.90
CA ASN A 443 51.00 -72.10 -37.72
C ASN A 443 50.07 -73.20 -37.16
N MET A 444 48.98 -73.50 -37.87
CA MET A 444 48.11 -74.67 -37.65
C MET A 444 48.60 -75.85 -38.48
#